data_AF-A0A117IC24-F1
#
_entry.id   AF-A0A117IC24-F1
#
_cell.length_a   1.000
_cell.length_b   1.000
_cell.length_c   1.000
_cell.angle_alpha   90.00
_cell.angle_beta   90.00
_cell.angle_gamma   90.00
#
_symmetry.space_group_name_H-M   'P 1'
#
loop_
_entity.id
_entity.type
_entity.pdbx_description
1 polymer ?
#
loop_
_entity_poly.entity_id
_entity_poly.type
_entity_poly.pdbx_seq_one_letter_code
_entity_poly.pdbx_strand_id
1 'polypeptide(L)'
;MRNRQRDARHPVVLGTMVFLSYSAVSQLAFGPTGSTVVRDMTFWSQRAFSTLVLCSALACIASAVIRREPLGAKTERAGMFGCAVALMFYSLNLPASAPSWNTTLAVGYGGTALGCAVRAGLVWRMMIRDRQ
;
A
#
# COMPACT_ATOMS: atom_id res chain seq x y z
N MET A 1 14.94 17.94 7.16
CA MET A 1 13.64 17.29 6.86
C MET A 1 13.26 17.37 5.38
N ARG A 2 13.07 18.58 4.81
CA ARG A 2 12.45 18.78 3.48
C ARG A 2 13.14 18.08 2.28
N ASN A 3 14.47 18.13 2.16
CA ASN A 3 15.18 17.53 1.02
C ASN A 3 15.29 16.00 1.13
N ARG A 4 15.69 15.45 2.29
CA ARG A 4 15.78 13.98 2.47
C ARG A 4 14.45 13.24 2.32
N GLN A 5 13.33 13.82 2.76
CA GLN A 5 12.00 13.22 2.54
C GLN A 5 11.50 13.39 1.10
N ARG A 6 11.81 14.50 0.42
CA ARG A 6 11.52 14.66 -1.01
C ARG A 6 12.32 13.68 -1.87
N ASP A 7 13.61 13.51 -1.57
CA ASP A 7 14.48 12.55 -2.27
C ASP A 7 14.03 11.10 -2.01
N ALA A 8 13.52 10.80 -0.81
CA ALA A 8 12.95 9.50 -0.48
C ALA A 8 11.57 9.24 -1.14
N ARG A 9 10.85 10.26 -1.61
CA ARG A 9 9.58 10.11 -2.37
C ARG A 9 9.90 9.77 -3.81
N HIS A 10 10.47 8.59 -4.00
CA HIS A 10 10.85 8.05 -5.29
C HIS A 10 9.63 8.04 -6.23
N PRO A 11 9.74 8.52 -7.48
CA PRO A 11 8.62 8.59 -8.42
C PRO A 11 7.98 7.22 -8.67
N VAL A 12 8.78 6.14 -8.55
CA VAL A 12 8.31 4.76 -8.59
C VAL A 12 7.26 4.48 -7.52
N VAL A 13 7.47 4.94 -6.27
CA VAL A 13 6.52 4.71 -5.17
C VAL A 13 5.23 5.48 -5.39
N LEU A 14 5.31 6.72 -5.88
CA LEU A 14 4.12 7.50 -6.22
C LEU A 14 3.34 6.83 -7.36
N GLY A 15 4.04 6.36 -8.40
CA GLY A 15 3.46 5.59 -9.50
C GLY A 15 2.76 4.31 -9.01
N THR A 16 3.39 3.55 -8.11
CA THR A 16 2.78 2.38 -7.48
C THR A 16 1.51 2.74 -6.70
N MET A 17 1.52 3.81 -5.91
CA MET A 17 0.34 4.23 -5.13
C MET A 17 -0.79 4.71 -6.04
N VAL A 18 -0.49 5.42 -7.12
CA VAL A 18 -1.49 5.81 -8.13
C VAL A 18 -2.10 4.56 -8.79
N PHE A 19 -1.28 3.61 -9.22
CA PHE A 19 -1.75 2.34 -9.78
C PHE A 19 -2.63 1.56 -8.81
N LEU A 20 -2.20 1.44 -7.54
CA LEU A 20 -2.98 0.78 -6.49
C LEU A 20 -4.32 1.49 -6.26
N SER A 21 -4.34 2.83 -6.20
CA SER A 21 -5.58 3.59 -6.06
C SER A 21 -6.54 3.39 -7.24
N TYR A 22 -6.03 3.38 -8.47
CA TYR A 22 -6.80 3.09 -9.67
C TYR A 22 -7.39 1.68 -9.65
N SER A 23 -6.58 0.68 -9.28
CA SER A 23 -7.03 -0.71 -9.18
C SER A 23 -8.10 -0.89 -8.10
N ALA A 24 -7.96 -0.22 -6.96
CA ALA A 24 -8.93 -0.29 -5.86
C ALA A 24 -10.26 0.39 -6.21
N VAL A 25 -10.24 1.55 -6.86
CA VAL A 25 -11.45 2.21 -7.38
C VAL A 25 -12.13 1.31 -8.41
N SER A 26 -11.37 0.71 -9.32
CA SER A 26 -11.91 -0.19 -10.33
C SER A 26 -12.59 -1.41 -9.69
N GLN A 27 -11.99 -2.00 -8.64
CA GLN A 27 -12.58 -3.11 -7.89
C GLN A 27 -13.87 -2.70 -7.15
N LEU A 28 -13.93 -1.48 -6.61
CA LEU A 28 -15.12 -0.98 -5.93
C LEU A 28 -16.27 -0.63 -6.90
N ALA A 29 -15.94 -0.06 -8.07
CA ALA A 29 -16.92 0.42 -9.05
C ALA A 29 -17.44 -0.70 -9.96
N PHE A 30 -16.55 -1.58 -10.43
CA PHE A 30 -16.87 -2.58 -11.45
C PHE A 30 -16.79 -4.03 -10.93
N GLY A 31 -16.47 -4.23 -9.65
CA GLY A 31 -16.29 -5.55 -9.05
C GLY A 31 -14.87 -6.12 -9.28
N PRO A 32 -14.58 -7.35 -8.81
CA PRO A 32 -13.24 -7.96 -8.79
C PRO A 32 -12.72 -8.42 -10.18
N THR A 33 -13.14 -7.74 -11.24
CA THR A 33 -12.84 -8.08 -12.63
C THR A 33 -11.32 -8.03 -12.87
N GLY A 34 -10.71 -9.18 -13.20
CA GLY A 34 -9.27 -9.29 -13.46
C GLY A 34 -8.40 -9.78 -12.29
N SER A 35 -8.98 -10.04 -11.10
CA SER A 35 -8.26 -10.72 -10.00
C SER A 35 -9.06 -11.92 -9.48
N THR A 36 -8.57 -13.12 -9.76
CA THR A 36 -9.10 -14.38 -9.22
C THR A 36 -9.04 -14.41 -7.69
N VAL A 37 -7.98 -13.85 -7.11
CA VAL A 37 -7.79 -13.79 -5.65
C VAL A 37 -8.84 -12.92 -4.97
N VAL A 38 -9.14 -11.73 -5.52
CA VAL A 38 -10.24 -10.91 -4.96
C VAL A 38 -11.57 -11.61 -5.22
N ARG A 39 -11.77 -12.20 -6.41
CA ARG A 39 -13.03 -12.87 -6.76
C ARG A 39 -13.40 -14.00 -5.80
N ASP A 40 -12.42 -14.74 -5.31
CA ASP A 40 -12.63 -15.88 -4.39
C ASP A 40 -12.81 -15.44 -2.92
N MET A 41 -12.52 -14.18 -2.58
CA MET A 41 -12.82 -13.64 -1.25
C MET A 41 -14.32 -13.45 -1.07
N THR A 42 -14.80 -13.52 0.18
CA THR A 42 -16.17 -13.11 0.51
C THR A 42 -16.41 -11.65 0.14
N PHE A 43 -17.64 -11.30 -0.24
CA PHE A 43 -18.00 -9.93 -0.67
C PHE A 43 -17.53 -8.84 0.32
N TRP A 44 -17.64 -9.10 1.62
CA TRP A 44 -17.17 -8.19 2.66
C TRP A 44 -15.65 -8.04 2.69
N SER A 45 -14.91 -9.14 2.56
CA SER A 45 -13.44 -9.12 2.47
C SER A 45 -12.95 -8.39 1.22
N GLN A 46 -13.63 -8.55 0.08
CA GLN A 46 -13.31 -7.82 -1.17
C GLN A 46 -13.43 -6.31 -0.98
N ARG A 47 -14.55 -5.87 -0.40
CA ARG A 47 -14.83 -4.45 -0.14
C ARG A 47 -13.87 -3.88 0.88
N ALA A 48 -13.60 -4.61 1.97
CA ALA A 48 -12.65 -4.20 3.00
C ALA A 48 -11.22 -4.07 2.45
N PHE A 49 -10.78 -5.04 1.65
CA PHE A 49 -9.48 -5.00 0.99
C PHE A 49 -9.35 -3.79 0.06
N SER A 50 -10.28 -3.63 -0.88
CA SER A 50 -10.26 -2.53 -1.85
C SER A 50 -10.29 -1.17 -1.15
N THR A 51 -11.11 -1.02 -0.11
CA THR A 51 -11.20 0.21 0.68
C THR A 51 -9.89 0.48 1.43
N LEU A 52 -9.29 -0.55 2.03
CA LEU A 52 -8.02 -0.42 2.75
C LEU A 52 -6.89 -0.01 1.80
N VAL A 53 -6.78 -0.63 0.62
CA VAL A 53 -5.78 -0.27 -0.40
C VAL A 53 -6.01 1.18 -0.86
N LEU A 54 -7.26 1.57 -1.13
CA LEU A 54 -7.59 2.92 -1.58
C LEU A 54 -7.22 3.97 -0.53
N CYS A 55 -7.68 3.80 0.72
CA CYS A 55 -7.39 4.73 1.81
C CYS A 55 -5.88 4.82 2.08
N SER A 56 -5.16 3.70 2.00
CA SER A 56 -3.72 3.65 2.24
C SER A 56 -2.94 4.34 1.12
N ALA A 57 -3.29 4.07 -0.14
CA ALA A 57 -2.70 4.73 -1.30
C ALA A 57 -2.96 6.24 -1.29
N LEU A 58 -4.19 6.66 -1.00
CA LEU A 58 -4.55 8.07 -0.87
C LEU A 58 -3.81 8.74 0.29
N ALA A 59 -3.62 8.06 1.42
CA ALA A 59 -2.81 8.59 2.52
C ALA A 59 -1.35 8.80 2.10
N CYS A 60 -0.76 7.87 1.35
CA CYS A 60 0.59 8.02 0.80
C CYS A 60 0.69 9.13 -0.27
N ILE A 61 -0.34 9.32 -1.09
CA ILE A 61 -0.38 10.43 -2.07
C ILE A 61 -0.57 11.76 -1.34
N ALA A 62 -1.47 11.82 -0.37
CA ALA A 62 -1.73 13.01 0.44
C ALA A 62 -0.49 13.43 1.24
N SER A 63 0.28 12.48 1.79
CA SER A 63 1.54 12.79 2.46
C SER A 63 2.55 13.45 1.52
N ALA A 64 2.54 13.10 0.22
CA ALA A 64 3.36 13.75 -0.79
C ALA A 64 3.01 15.24 -0.98
N VAL A 65 1.74 15.61 -0.81
CA VAL A 65 1.21 16.97 -0.94
C VAL A 65 1.33 17.77 0.36
N ILE A 66 1.21 17.13 1.52
CA ILE A 66 1.31 17.78 2.84
C ILE A 66 2.75 18.29 3.05
N ARG A 67 2.89 19.61 3.07
CA ARG A 67 4.19 20.31 3.27
C ARG A 67 4.53 20.60 4.73
N ARG A 68 3.61 20.29 5.66
CA ARG A 68 3.77 20.52 7.11
C ARG A 68 4.24 19.24 7.79
N GLU A 69 5.48 19.23 8.26
CA GLU A 69 5.98 18.18 9.16
C GLU A 69 5.60 18.51 10.61
N PRO A 70 5.32 17.52 11.48
CA PRO A 70 5.45 16.06 11.28
C PRO A 70 4.20 15.37 10.72
N LEU A 71 3.18 16.13 10.31
CA LEU A 71 1.90 15.56 9.84
C LEU A 71 2.10 14.73 8.57
N GLY A 72 2.88 15.22 7.61
CA GLY A 72 3.23 14.49 6.38
C GLY A 72 3.86 13.13 6.67
N ALA A 73 4.87 13.07 7.55
CA ALA A 73 5.51 11.81 7.96
C ALA A 73 4.54 10.82 8.64
N LYS A 74 3.64 11.31 9.51
CA LYS A 74 2.64 10.45 10.17
C LYS A 74 1.67 9.84 9.16
N THR A 75 1.18 10.65 8.22
CA THR A 75 0.27 10.19 7.16
C THR A 75 0.95 9.20 6.23
N GLU A 76 2.23 9.43 5.88
CA GLU A 76 3.02 8.49 5.06
C GLU A 76 3.17 7.14 5.76
N ARG A 77 3.53 7.13 7.05
CA ARG A 77 3.65 5.89 7.84
C ARG A 77 2.33 5.14 7.89
N ALA A 78 1.22 5.82 8.16
CA ALA A 78 -0.09 5.19 8.25
C ALA A 78 -0.50 4.54 6.92
N GLY A 79 -0.33 5.26 5.80
CA GLY A 79 -0.60 4.71 4.47
C GLY A 79 0.30 3.53 4.12
N MET A 80 1.61 3.62 4.41
CA MET A 80 2.54 2.52 4.14
C MET A 80 2.24 1.27 4.97
N PHE A 81 1.83 1.44 6.22
CA PHE A 81 1.43 0.31 7.07
C PHE A 81 0.14 -0.34 6.56
N GLY A 82 -0.86 0.46 6.16
CA GLY A 82 -2.10 -0.06 5.57
C GLY A 82 -1.85 -0.81 4.25
N CYS A 83 -0.99 -0.28 3.38
CA CYS A 83 -0.56 -0.98 2.16
C CYS A 83 0.16 -2.29 2.48
N ALA A 84 1.05 -2.32 3.48
CA ALA A 84 1.74 -3.55 3.88
C ALA A 84 0.74 -4.62 4.35
N VAL A 85 -0.21 -4.26 5.20
CA VAL A 85 -1.23 -5.19 5.70
C VAL A 85 -2.12 -5.71 4.57
N ALA A 86 -2.62 -4.82 3.70
CA ALA A 86 -3.47 -5.20 2.58
C ALA A 86 -2.75 -6.16 1.63
N LEU A 87 -1.52 -5.83 1.23
CA LEU A 87 -0.73 -6.63 0.31
C LEU A 87 -0.29 -7.97 0.92
N MET A 88 0.02 -8.01 2.22
CA MET A 88 0.30 -9.25 2.94
C MET A 88 -0.93 -10.16 2.98
N PHE A 89 -2.11 -9.59 3.29
CA PHE A 89 -3.37 -10.35 3.27
C PHE A 89 -3.65 -10.91 1.88
N TYR A 90 -3.46 -10.11 0.82
CA TYR A 90 -3.58 -10.57 -0.56
C TYR A 90 -2.58 -11.70 -0.89
N SER A 91 -1.31 -11.53 -0.49
CA SER A 91 -0.25 -12.53 -0.70
C SER A 91 -0.53 -13.86 -0.01
N LEU A 92 -1.16 -13.85 1.16
CA LEU A 92 -1.48 -15.08 1.91
C LEU A 92 -2.69 -15.82 1.32
N ASN A 93 -3.60 -15.14 0.64
CA ASN A 93 -4.79 -15.73 0.02
C ASN A 93 -4.56 -16.19 -1.44
N LEU A 94 -3.45 -15.78 -2.06
CA LEU A 94 -3.03 -16.17 -3.40
C LEU A 94 -2.90 -17.69 -3.62
N PRO A 95 -2.24 -18.47 -2.74
CA PRO A 95 -2.05 -19.91 -2.95
C PRO A 95 -3.35 -20.71 -2.97
N ALA A 96 -4.36 -20.27 -2.21
CA ALA A 96 -5.66 -20.91 -2.13
C ALA A 96 -6.55 -20.58 -3.35
N SER A 97 -6.39 -19.39 -3.93
CA SER A 97 -7.32 -18.84 -4.95
C SER A 97 -6.77 -18.95 -6.39
N ALA A 98 -5.45 -19.02 -6.55
CA ALA A 98 -4.81 -19.04 -7.87
C ALA A 98 -3.52 -19.89 -7.86
N PRO A 99 -3.62 -21.22 -7.69
CA PRO A 99 -2.46 -22.12 -7.59
C PRO A 99 -1.60 -22.17 -8.86
N SER A 100 -2.09 -21.72 -10.02
CA SER A 100 -1.30 -21.58 -11.25
C SER A 100 -0.50 -20.28 -11.35
N TRP A 101 -0.77 -19.29 -10.49
CA TRP A 101 -0.12 -17.97 -10.45
C TRP A 101 0.85 -17.84 -9.26
N ASN A 102 1.12 -18.96 -8.58
CA ASN A 102 1.45 -19.05 -7.16
C ASN A 102 2.84 -18.52 -6.76
N THR A 103 3.75 -18.28 -7.70
CA THR A 103 5.13 -17.90 -7.34
C THR A 103 5.46 -16.45 -7.69
N THR A 104 5.24 -16.00 -8.93
CA THR A 104 5.76 -14.67 -9.36
C THR A 104 4.97 -13.50 -8.78
N LEU A 105 3.63 -13.58 -8.77
CA LEU A 105 2.80 -12.48 -8.28
C LEU A 105 2.68 -12.46 -6.76
N ALA A 106 2.64 -13.63 -6.12
CA ALA A 106 2.69 -13.71 -4.66
C ALA A 106 4.00 -13.15 -4.11
N VAL A 107 5.14 -13.48 -4.72
CA VAL A 107 6.43 -12.87 -4.37
C VAL A 107 6.45 -11.38 -4.69
N GLY A 108 5.86 -10.94 -5.80
CA GLY A 108 5.76 -9.51 -6.15
C GLY A 108 4.96 -8.70 -5.13
N TYR A 109 3.76 -9.15 -4.78
CA TYR A 109 2.91 -8.49 -3.79
C TYR A 109 3.48 -8.59 -2.38
N GLY A 110 4.02 -9.75 -1.98
CA GLY A 110 4.70 -9.93 -0.70
C GLY A 110 5.96 -9.06 -0.58
N GLY A 111 6.77 -8.97 -1.63
CA GLY A 111 7.93 -8.08 -1.70
C GLY A 111 7.53 -6.61 -1.61
N THR A 112 6.43 -6.22 -2.26
CA THR A 112 5.88 -4.86 -2.16
C THR A 112 5.37 -4.57 -0.73
N ALA A 113 4.72 -5.55 -0.08
CA ALA A 113 4.29 -5.45 1.32
C ALA A 113 5.48 -5.22 2.26
N LEU A 114 6.56 -5.99 2.09
CA LEU A 114 7.81 -5.81 2.83
C LEU A 114 8.44 -4.44 2.58
N GLY A 115 8.47 -3.99 1.33
CA GLY A 115 8.96 -2.65 0.97
C GLY A 115 8.17 -1.54 1.67
N CYS A 116 6.84 -1.65 1.71
CA CYS A 116 5.98 -0.74 2.46
C CYS A 116 6.27 -0.77 3.97
N ALA A 117 6.46 -1.95 4.56
CA ALA A 117 6.79 -2.10 5.98
C ALA A 117 8.15 -1.49 6.35
N VAL A 118 9.19 -1.75 5.53
CA VAL A 118 10.52 -1.17 5.71
C VAL A 118 10.45 0.35 5.63
N ARG A 119 9.73 0.91 4.65
CA ARG A 119 9.55 2.36 4.52
C ARG A 119 8.81 2.96 5.72
N ALA A 120 7.75 2.31 6.20
CA ALA A 120 7.05 2.74 7.41
C ALA A 120 7.98 2.78 8.64
N GLY A 121 8.88 1.79 8.75
CA GLY A 121 9.92 1.73 9.78
C GLY A 121 10.97 2.83 9.66
N LEU A 122 11.43 3.15 8.44
CA LEU A 122 12.35 4.26 8.19
C LEU A 122 11.73 5.61 8.55
N VAL A 123 10.49 5.86 8.14
CA VAL A 123 9.76 7.09 8.47
C VAL A 123 9.60 7.24 10.00
N TRP A 124 9.33 6.14 10.70
CA TRP A 124 9.27 6.13 12.16
C TRP A 124 10.60 6.49 12.83
N ARG A 125 11.69 5.88 12.39
CA ARG A 125 13.03 6.17 12.93
C ARG A 125 13.40 7.64 12.72
N MET A 126 13.06 8.21 11.56
CA MET A 126 13.25 9.63 11.31
C MET A 126 12.42 10.50 12.26
N MET A 127 11.14 10.18 12.46
CA MET A 127 10.27 10.91 13.40
C MET A 127 10.74 10.85 14.86
N ILE A 128 11.33 9.74 15.30
CA ILE A 128 11.87 9.61 16.66
C ILE A 128 13.13 10.46 16.83
N ARG A 129 14.05 10.38 15.86
CA ARG A 129 15.33 11.09 15.93
C ARG A 129 15.15 12.61 15.94
N ASP A 130 14.12 13.12 15.28
CA ASP A 130 13.80 14.55 15.24
C ASP A 130 13.10 15.06 16.53
N ARG A 131 12.70 14.18 17.45
CA ARG A 131 12.12 14.55 18.76
C ARG A 131 13.14 14.62 19.89
N GLN A 132 14.38 14.20 19.64
CA GLN A 132 15.50 14.28 20.57
C GLN A 132 16.34 15.52 20.26
#